data_AF-A0A8D0A4P0-F1
#
_entry.id   AF-A0A8D0A4P0-F1
#
_cell.length_a   1.000
_cell.length_b   1.000
_cell.length_c   1.000
_cell.angle_alpha   90.00
_cell.angle_beta   90.00
_cell.angle_gamma   90.00
#
_symmetry.space_group_name_H-M   'P 1'
#
loop_
_entity.id
_entity.type
_entity.pdbx_description
1 polymer ?
#
loop_
_entity_poly.entity_id
_entity_poly.type
_entity_poly.pdbx_seq_one_letter_code
_entity_poly.pdbx_strand_id
1 'polypeptide(L)'
;VVRKTKPLGTLDDLADEEFKKFKWFMQDPDILVGFQAFPKNQLENAERTDTVDKITQTFSHQSVEVVKLVLKKINRNDLVEKLSNTNTETQGKM
;
A
#
# COMPACT_ATOMS: atom_id res chain seq x y z
N VAL A 1 -8.74 -22.01 -1.71
CA VAL A 1 -8.39 -21.02 -0.66
C VAL A 1 -7.70 -19.85 -1.34
N VAL A 2 -8.45 -18.79 -1.66
CA VAL A 2 -7.86 -17.61 -2.33
C VAL A 2 -7.10 -16.84 -1.26
N ARG A 3 -5.76 -16.88 -1.31
CA ARG A 3 -4.90 -16.07 -0.47
C ARG A 3 -5.15 -14.62 -0.88
N LYS A 4 -6.01 -13.88 -0.15
CA LYS A 4 -6.04 -12.42 -0.26
C LYS A 4 -4.64 -11.93 0.09
N THR A 5 -3.95 -11.39 -0.91
CA THR A 5 -2.60 -10.85 -0.75
C THR A 5 -2.65 -9.71 0.27
N LYS A 6 -1.75 -9.78 1.28
CA LYS A 6 -1.68 -8.90 2.47
C LYS A 6 -1.90 -7.38 2.25
N PRO A 7 -1.49 -6.75 1.12
CA PRO A 7 -1.75 -5.33 0.92
C PRO A 7 -3.22 -4.98 0.65
N LEU A 8 -4.03 -5.90 0.10
CA LEU A 8 -5.45 -5.66 -0.26
C LEU A 8 -6.28 -5.21 0.94
N GLY A 9 -6.17 -5.94 2.06
CA GLY A 9 -6.97 -5.64 3.24
C GLY A 9 -6.64 -4.30 3.90
N THR A 10 -5.49 -3.69 3.61
CA THR A 10 -5.11 -2.41 4.20
C THR A 10 -5.66 -1.23 3.42
N LEU A 11 -5.70 -1.33 2.07
CA LEU A 11 -6.32 -0.28 1.25
C LEU A 11 -7.86 -0.32 1.32
N ASP A 12 -8.45 -1.47 1.65
CA ASP A 12 -9.88 -1.58 1.97
C ASP A 12 -10.29 -0.78 3.21
N ASP A 13 -9.39 -0.60 4.18
CA ASP A 13 -9.63 0.19 5.39
C ASP A 13 -9.46 1.72 5.17
N LEU A 14 -9.13 2.15 3.94
CA LEU A 14 -9.06 3.56 3.56
C LEU A 14 -10.41 4.07 3.07
N ALA A 15 -10.86 5.19 3.62
CA ALA A 15 -11.99 5.93 3.06
C ALA A 15 -11.66 6.42 1.65
N ASP A 16 -12.68 6.71 0.83
CA ASP A 16 -12.47 7.10 -0.57
C ASP A 16 -11.59 8.34 -0.73
N GLU A 17 -11.71 9.32 0.17
CA GLU A 17 -10.84 10.51 0.18
C GLU A 17 -9.39 10.18 0.50
N GLU A 18 -9.16 9.28 1.45
CA GLU A 18 -7.83 8.82 1.84
C GLU A 18 -7.19 7.99 0.73
N PHE A 19 -7.99 7.16 0.06
CA PHE A 19 -7.56 6.39 -1.09
C PHE A 19 -7.20 7.30 -2.26
N LYS A 20 -7.95 8.37 -2.52
CA LYS A 20 -7.56 9.38 -3.52
C LYS A 20 -6.21 10.03 -3.18
N LYS A 21 -6.00 10.43 -1.93
CA LYS A 21 -4.70 10.99 -1.48
C LYS A 21 -3.58 9.97 -1.61
N PHE A 22 -3.83 8.71 -1.25
CA PHE A 22 -2.87 7.62 -1.40
C PHE A 22 -2.41 7.48 -2.85
N LYS A 23 -3.34 7.46 -3.81
CA LYS A 23 -3.01 7.38 -5.25
C LYS A 23 -2.24 8.61 -5.73
N TRP A 24 -2.57 9.79 -5.22
CA TRP A 24 -1.85 11.03 -5.53
C TRP A 24 -0.39 10.97 -5.05
N PHE A 25 -0.15 10.56 -3.81
CA PHE A 25 1.21 10.44 -3.26
C PHE A 25 2.02 9.28 -3.86
N MET A 26 1.37 8.23 -4.36
CA MET A 26 2.02 7.18 -5.14
C MET A 26 2.58 7.66 -6.49
N GLN A 27 2.15 8.83 -6.95
CA GLN A 27 2.62 9.47 -8.17
C GLN A 27 3.67 10.55 -7.89
N ASP A 28 3.95 10.80 -6.61
CA ASP A 28 4.84 11.87 -6.17
C ASP A 28 6.26 11.32 -5.96
N PRO A 29 7.23 11.72 -6.81
CA PRO A 29 8.62 11.28 -6.68
C PRO A 29 9.29 11.80 -5.40
N ASP A 30 8.82 12.91 -4.82
CA ASP A 30 9.36 13.44 -3.55
C ASP A 30 8.90 12.61 -2.35
N ILE A 31 7.83 11.84 -2.51
CA ILE A 31 7.37 10.88 -1.49
C ILE A 31 8.07 9.55 -1.68
N LEU A 32 8.14 9.07 -2.92
CA LEU A 32 8.76 7.81 -3.30
C LEU A 32 10.28 7.96 -3.48
N VAL A 33 10.96 8.64 -2.55
CA VAL A 33 12.40 8.87 -2.61
C VAL A 33 13.14 7.52 -2.64
N GLY A 34 13.88 7.27 -3.71
CA GLY A 34 14.58 6.00 -3.93
C GLY A 34 13.75 4.92 -4.63
N PHE A 35 12.50 5.22 -5.00
CA PHE A 35 11.58 4.35 -5.72
C PHE A 35 11.09 5.01 -7.00
N GLN A 36 10.76 4.22 -8.02
CA GLN A 36 10.14 4.76 -9.23
C GLN A 36 8.68 5.12 -8.95
N ALA A 37 8.35 6.42 -8.99
CA ALA A 37 6.97 6.87 -8.86
C ALA A 37 6.09 6.40 -10.02
N PHE A 38 4.79 6.19 -9.74
CA PHE A 38 3.86 5.84 -10.80
C PHE A 38 3.58 7.05 -11.70
N PRO A 39 3.43 6.84 -13.02
CA PRO A 39 2.88 7.85 -13.92
C PRO A 39 1.50 8.31 -13.44
N LYS A 40 1.17 9.60 -13.59
CA LYS A 40 -0.11 10.18 -13.16
C LYS A 40 -1.35 9.44 -13.67
N ASN A 41 -1.23 8.84 -14.84
CA ASN A 41 -2.33 8.19 -15.54
C ASN A 41 -2.53 6.73 -15.09
N GLN A 42 -1.57 6.14 -14.38
CA GLN A 42 -1.59 4.72 -14.05
C GLN A 42 -2.55 4.37 -12.92
N LEU A 43 -2.76 5.28 -11.96
CA LEU A 43 -3.58 5.01 -10.77
C LEU A 43 -4.85 5.88 -10.70
N GLU A 44 -5.02 6.86 -11.57
CA GLU A 44 -6.16 7.79 -11.54
C GLU A 44 -7.52 7.07 -11.46
N ASN A 45 -7.73 6.10 -12.35
CA ASN A 45 -8.96 5.29 -12.42
C ASN A 45 -8.82 3.88 -11.85
N ALA A 46 -7.69 3.55 -11.22
CA ALA A 46 -7.48 2.22 -10.66
C ALA A 46 -8.35 2.00 -9.42
N GLU A 47 -8.98 0.82 -9.33
CA GLU A 47 -9.64 0.35 -8.13
C GLU A 47 -8.62 -0.06 -7.05
N ARG A 48 -9.09 -0.33 -5.84
CA ARG A 48 -8.23 -0.74 -4.70
C ARG A 48 -7.43 -1.99 -5.03
N THR A 49 -8.08 -2.99 -5.62
CA THR A 49 -7.45 -4.24 -6.05
C THR A 49 -6.39 -4.01 -7.12
N ASP A 50 -6.73 -3.27 -8.17
CA ASP A 50 -5.79 -2.96 -9.26
C ASP A 50 -4.57 -2.18 -8.77
N THR A 51 -4.79 -1.27 -7.82
CA THR A 51 -3.73 -0.47 -7.21
C THR A 51 -2.75 -1.36 -6.46
N VAL A 52 -3.25 -2.32 -5.67
CA VAL A 52 -2.39 -3.29 -4.97
C VAL A 52 -1.62 -4.18 -5.94
N ASP A 53 -2.29 -4.69 -6.98
CA ASP A 53 -1.64 -5.55 -7.97
C ASP A 53 -0.54 -4.78 -8.70
N LYS A 54 -0.78 -3.53 -9.09
CA LYS A 54 0.24 -2.65 -9.68
C LYS A 54 1.42 -2.40 -8.75
N ILE A 55 1.16 -2.04 -7.49
CA ILE A 55 2.22 -1.81 -6.50
C ILE A 55 3.05 -3.09 -6.30
N THR A 56 2.38 -4.25 -6.21
CA THR A 56 3.03 -5.55 -6.06
C THR A 56 3.85 -5.91 -7.30
N GLN A 57 3.35 -5.60 -8.50
CA GLN A 57 4.06 -5.87 -9.75
C GLN A 57 5.27 -4.95 -9.94
N THR A 58 5.14 -3.66 -9.61
CA THR A 58 6.19 -2.66 -9.80
C THR A 58 7.29 -2.77 -8.75
N PHE A 59 6.92 -2.93 -7.47
CA PHE A 59 7.88 -2.92 -6.37
C PHE A 59 8.18 -4.31 -5.82
N SER A 60 7.45 -5.34 -6.25
CA SER A 60 7.68 -6.73 -5.85
C SER A 60 7.78 -6.87 -4.32
N HIS A 61 8.96 -7.19 -3.80
CA HIS A 61 9.21 -7.37 -2.37
C HIS A 61 9.17 -6.06 -1.58
N GLN A 62 9.40 -4.91 -2.22
CA GLN A 62 9.38 -3.58 -1.61
C GLN A 62 7.98 -2.94 -1.58
N SER A 63 6.97 -3.63 -2.13
CA SER A 63 5.57 -3.17 -2.17
C SER A 63 5.05 -2.77 -0.79
N VAL A 64 5.35 -3.56 0.24
CA VAL A 64 4.91 -3.28 1.62
C VAL A 64 5.56 -2.02 2.18
N GLU A 65 6.83 -1.78 1.89
CA GLU A 65 7.55 -0.58 2.35
C GLU A 65 7.00 0.68 1.68
N VAL A 66 6.76 0.61 0.36
CA VAL A 66 6.17 1.69 -0.42
C VAL A 66 4.76 2.04 0.08
N VAL A 67 3.91 1.04 0.33
CA VAL A 67 2.58 1.25 0.91
C VAL A 67 2.68 1.90 2.28
N LYS A 68 3.55 1.41 3.17
CA LYS A 68 3.75 2.00 4.50
C LYS A 68 4.20 3.45 4.42
N LEU A 69 5.10 3.79 3.50
CA LEU A 69 5.59 5.15 3.32
C LEU A 69 4.45 6.13 2.99
N VAL A 70 3.59 5.75 2.03
CA VAL A 70 2.46 6.58 1.63
C VAL A 70 1.37 6.63 2.70
N LEU A 71 1.09 5.53 3.40
CA LEU A 71 0.15 5.50 4.52
C LEU A 71 0.57 6.46 5.65
N LYS A 72 1.88 6.54 5.96
CA LYS A 72 2.40 7.53 6.92
C LYS A 72 2.14 8.96 6.47
N LYS A 73 2.21 9.25 5.16
CA LYS A 73 1.99 10.60 4.61
C LYS A 73 0.53 11.04 4.67
N ILE A 74 -0.41 10.11 4.55
CA ILE A 74 -1.84 10.39 4.76
C ILE A 74 -2.25 10.27 6.24
N ASN A 75 -1.27 10.15 7.16
CA ASN A 75 -1.47 10.05 8.59
C ASN A 75 -2.23 8.79 9.07
N ARG A 76 -2.27 7.72 8.25
CA ARG A 76 -2.85 6.41 8.58
C ARG A 76 -1.82 5.47 9.19
N ASN A 77 -1.25 5.90 10.31
CA ASN A 77 -0.24 5.13 11.06
C ASN A 77 -0.82 3.86 11.67
N ASP A 78 -2.12 3.84 11.98
CA ASP A 78 -2.88 2.66 12.41
C ASP A 78 -2.74 1.51 11.41
N LEU A 79 -2.83 1.81 10.11
CA LEU A 79 -2.69 0.83 9.04
C LEU A 79 -1.25 0.37 8.84
N VAL A 80 -0.27 1.26 9.10
CA VAL A 80 1.15 0.92 9.05
C VAL A 80 1.51 -0.08 10.16
N GLU A 81 0.96 0.10 11.35
CA GLU A 81 1.11 -0.86 12.46
C GLU A 81 0.44 -2.19 12.14
N LYS A 82 -0.79 -2.18 11.59
CA LYS A 82 -1.49 -3.41 11.15
C LYS A 82 -0.68 -4.19 10.11
N LEU A 83 -0.04 -3.51 9.16
CA LEU A 83 0.89 -4.11 8.19
C LEU A 83 2.20 -4.62 8.81
N SER A 84 2.57 -4.17 10.00
CA SER A 84 3.81 -4.58 10.69
C SER A 84 3.55 -5.74 11.66
N ASN A 85 2.42 -5.73 12.36
CA ASN A 85 2.05 -6.73 13.37
C ASN A 85 1.65 -8.10 12.78
N THR A 86 1.37 -8.17 11.47
CA THR A 86 1.06 -9.44 10.78
C THR A 86 2.30 -10.28 10.41
N ASN A 87 3.52 -9.83 10.78
CA ASN A 87 4.73 -10.65 10.72
C ASN A 87 5.00 -11.41 12.03
N THR A 88 4.33 -11.10 13.13
CA THR A 88 4.56 -11.77 14.43
C THR A 88 3.52 -12.85 14.77
N GLU A 89 2.39 -12.90 14.06
CA GLU A 89 1.34 -13.91 14.30
C GLU A 89 1.56 -15.24 13.54
N THR A 90 2.83 -15.62 13.31
CA THR A 90 3.18 -16.98 12.85
C THR A 90 4.40 -17.56 13.58
N GLN A 91 4.80 -16.97 14.71
CA GLN A 91 5.72 -17.60 15.67
C GLN A 91 5.09 -17.59 17.05
N GLY A 92 4.08 -18.43 17.26
CA GLY A 92 3.37 -18.48 18.53
C GLY A 92 2.27 -19.53 18.64
N LYS A 93 2.45 -20.69 18.01
CA LYS A 93 1.76 -21.92 18.42
C LYS A 93 2.77 -23.08 18.34
N MET A 94 3.50 -23.27 19.44
CA MET A 94 3.90 -24.62 19.86
C MET A 94 2.66 -25.32 20.43
#